data_AF-A0A7Y0GJ80-F1
#
_entry.id   AF-A0A7Y0GJ80-F1
#
_cell.length_a   1.000
_cell.length_b   1.000
_cell.length_c   1.000
_cell.angle_alpha   90.00
_cell.angle_beta   90.00
_cell.angle_gamma   90.00
#
_symmetry.space_group_name_H-M   'P 1'
#
loop_
_entity.id
_entity.type
_entity.pdbx_description
1 polymer ?
#
loop_
_entity_poly.entity_id
_entity_poly.type
_entity_poly.pdbx_seq_one_letter_code
_entity_poly.pdbx_strand_id
1 'polypeptide(L)'
;MKLLNIFGLACAALVIALPAQVTAQTSPVPPSAVAANSHGDWFDKPVETASLDGYRGGSDLVQNDMQLTGTTANNTAVNLATGNNSISAGAFSNMSGIPLVIQNSGANVLIQNAVILHLQMN
;
A
#
# COMPACT_ATOMS: atom_id res chain seq x y z
N MET A 1 -38.06 67.27 -22.80
CA MET A 1 -39.31 66.46 -22.79
C MET A 1 -38.97 65.09 -22.20
N LYS A 2 -39.92 64.54 -21.44
CA LYS A 2 -39.83 63.47 -20.45
C LYS A 2 -39.37 62.08 -20.97
N LEU A 3 -38.68 61.36 -20.04
CA LEU A 3 -38.71 59.91 -19.72
C LEU A 3 -38.17 58.98 -20.84
N LEU A 4 -37.34 57.97 -20.59
CA LEU A 4 -37.39 56.96 -19.52
C LEU A 4 -36.08 56.13 -19.53
N ASN A 5 -35.35 56.11 -18.42
CA ASN A 5 -34.39 55.04 -18.10
C ASN A 5 -35.18 53.76 -17.76
N ILE A 6 -34.63 52.57 -18.03
CA ILE A 6 -34.67 51.39 -17.13
C ILE A 6 -33.91 50.21 -17.77
N PHE A 7 -33.15 49.50 -16.92
CA PHE A 7 -32.43 48.24 -17.13
C PHE A 7 -31.09 48.30 -17.87
N GLY A 8 -30.09 48.84 -17.17
CA GLY A 8 -28.77 48.25 -17.21
C GLY A 8 -28.80 46.85 -16.59
N LEU A 9 -28.06 45.90 -17.16
CA LEU A 9 -26.75 45.50 -16.65
C LEU A 9 -26.22 44.34 -17.51
N ALA A 10 -24.94 44.43 -17.86
CA ALA A 10 -24.08 43.31 -18.24
C ALA A 10 -24.35 42.61 -19.57
N CYS A 11 -24.14 43.37 -20.66
CA CYS A 11 -23.51 42.79 -21.84
C CYS A 11 -21.99 42.68 -21.59
N ALA A 12 -21.39 41.61 -22.12
CA ALA A 12 -19.95 41.30 -22.16
C ALA A 12 -19.34 40.61 -20.93
N ALA A 13 -19.21 39.29 -21.01
CA ALA A 13 -17.89 38.66 -21.17
C ALA A 13 -18.05 37.13 -21.38
N LEU A 14 -18.01 36.74 -22.65
CA LEU A 14 -17.21 35.63 -23.18
C LEU A 14 -16.78 34.54 -22.17
N VAL A 15 -17.53 33.43 -22.13
CA VAL A 15 -16.96 32.12 -21.76
C VAL A 15 -17.21 31.16 -22.92
N ILE A 16 -16.11 30.86 -23.58
CA ILE A 16 -15.95 29.92 -24.68
C ILE A 16 -16.02 28.49 -24.12
N ALA A 17 -16.67 27.60 -24.87
CA ALA A 17 -16.55 26.14 -24.86
C ALA A 17 -17.06 25.36 -23.62
N LEU A 18 -18.32 24.92 -23.68
CA LEU A 18 -18.71 23.62 -23.12
C LEU A 18 -18.46 22.55 -24.20
N PRO A 19 -17.72 21.45 -23.93
CA PRO A 19 -17.89 20.24 -24.72
C PRO A 19 -19.26 19.65 -24.37
N ALA A 20 -20.07 19.41 -25.39
CA ALA A 20 -21.28 18.60 -25.28
C ALA A 20 -20.92 17.31 -24.52
N GLN A 21 -21.66 17.02 -23.46
CA GLN A 21 -21.51 15.78 -22.72
C GLN A 21 -21.77 14.61 -23.68
N VAL A 22 -20.71 13.89 -24.05
CA VAL A 22 -20.84 12.56 -24.65
C VAL A 22 -21.43 11.68 -23.55
N THR A 23 -22.74 11.45 -23.61
CA THR A 23 -23.35 10.36 -22.88
C THR A 23 -22.86 9.07 -23.54
N ALA A 24 -21.95 8.37 -22.87
CA ALA A 24 -21.66 6.98 -23.23
C ALA A 24 -22.97 6.20 -23.08
N GLN A 25 -23.56 5.78 -24.19
CA GLN A 25 -24.67 4.83 -24.18
C GLN A 25 -24.14 3.51 -23.62
N THR A 26 -24.31 3.29 -22.33
CA THR A 26 -24.29 1.93 -21.81
C THR A 26 -25.54 1.24 -22.35
N SER A 27 -25.35 0.33 -23.29
CA SER A 27 -26.40 -0.63 -23.60
C SER A 27 -26.79 -1.31 -22.29
N PRO A 28 -28.09 -1.46 -21.97
CA PRO A 28 -28.47 -2.32 -20.86
C PRO A 28 -27.98 -3.71 -21.21
N VAL A 29 -26.90 -4.13 -20.54
CA VAL A 29 -26.49 -5.53 -20.53
C VAL A 29 -27.68 -6.25 -19.90
N PRO A 30 -28.43 -7.09 -20.65
CA PRO A 30 -29.43 -7.93 -20.02
C PRO A 30 -28.73 -8.70 -18.91
N PRO A 31 -29.37 -8.96 -17.76
CA PRO A 31 -28.77 -9.81 -16.76
C PRO A 31 -28.43 -11.12 -17.47
N SER A 32 -27.13 -11.37 -17.67
CA SER A 32 -26.64 -12.67 -18.08
C SER A 32 -27.11 -13.59 -16.97
N ALA A 33 -28.21 -14.28 -17.22
CA ALA A 33 -28.61 -15.41 -16.43
C ALA A 33 -27.43 -16.37 -16.55
N VAL A 34 -26.55 -16.34 -15.56
CA VAL A 34 -25.55 -17.37 -15.36
C VAL A 34 -26.40 -18.61 -15.20
N ALA A 35 -26.51 -19.38 -16.27
CA ALA A 35 -27.08 -20.71 -16.21
C ALA A 35 -26.28 -21.40 -15.12
N ALA A 36 -26.91 -21.58 -13.96
CA ALA A 36 -26.39 -22.37 -12.88
C ALA A 36 -26.29 -23.78 -13.47
N ASN A 37 -25.13 -24.09 -14.05
CA ASN A 37 -24.82 -25.43 -14.48
C ASN A 37 -24.85 -26.26 -13.20
N SER A 38 -25.95 -26.95 -12.98
CA SER A 38 -26.12 -27.99 -11.96
C SER A 38 -25.26 -29.19 -12.36
N HIS A 39 -23.94 -28.98 -12.41
CA HIS A 39 -23.00 -30.08 -12.19
C HIS A 39 -23.27 -30.50 -10.75
N GLY A 40 -23.71 -31.76 -10.61
CA GLY A 40 -24.31 -32.38 -9.44
C GLY A 40 -23.96 -31.76 -8.08
N ASP A 41 -24.97 -31.77 -7.21
CA ASP A 41 -25.01 -31.55 -5.74
C ASP A 41 -23.88 -32.23 -4.91
N TRP A 42 -22.83 -32.72 -5.54
CA TRP A 42 -21.60 -33.22 -4.94
C TRP A 42 -20.63 -32.11 -4.53
N PHE A 43 -20.63 -30.97 -5.25
CA PHE A 43 -19.85 -29.80 -4.86
C PHE A 43 -20.80 -28.77 -4.24
N ASP A 44 -20.45 -28.28 -3.04
CA ASP A 44 -21.19 -27.22 -2.36
C ASP A 44 -21.31 -25.97 -3.24
N LYS A 45 -22.28 -25.10 -2.92
CA LYS A 45 -22.63 -23.92 -3.72
C LYS A 45 -21.39 -23.08 -4.05
N PRO A 46 -21.25 -22.61 -5.31
CA PRO A 46 -20.13 -21.76 -5.68
C PRO A 46 -20.11 -20.50 -4.81
N VAL A 47 -18.94 -20.20 -4.23
CA VAL A 47 -18.73 -19.00 -3.41
C VAL A 47 -19.00 -17.76 -4.28
N GLU A 48 -19.77 -16.82 -3.75
CA GLU A 48 -20.09 -15.57 -4.44
C GLU A 48 -18.81 -14.79 -4.76
N THR A 49 -18.73 -14.21 -5.96
CA THR A 49 -17.54 -13.45 -6.41
C THR A 49 -17.20 -12.28 -5.50
N ALA A 50 -18.20 -11.62 -4.91
CA ALA A 50 -18.01 -10.55 -3.93
C ALA A 50 -17.35 -11.04 -2.63
N SER A 51 -17.64 -12.29 -2.23
CA SER A 51 -16.97 -12.93 -1.10
C SER A 51 -15.52 -13.25 -1.44
N LEU A 52 -15.25 -13.74 -2.66
CA LEU A 52 -13.88 -13.95 -3.16
C LEU A 52 -13.09 -12.65 -3.28
N ASP A 53 -13.71 -11.51 -3.59
CA ASP A 53 -13.02 -10.22 -3.67
C ASP A 53 -12.48 -9.75 -2.30
N GLY A 54 -13.16 -10.11 -1.20
CA GLY A 54 -12.63 -9.89 0.15
C GLY A 54 -11.44 -10.79 0.50
N TYR A 55 -11.38 -12.00 -0.07
CA TYR A 55 -10.26 -12.93 0.11
C TYR A 55 -9.11 -12.71 -0.89
N ARG A 56 -9.37 -12.04 -2.01
CA ARG A 56 -8.38 -11.66 -3.03
C ARG A 56 -7.59 -10.44 -2.56
N GLY A 57 -6.94 -10.53 -1.39
CA GLY A 57 -5.94 -9.60 -0.86
C GLY A 57 -6.10 -8.17 -1.38
N GLY A 58 -7.30 -7.60 -1.17
CA GLY A 58 -7.82 -6.44 -1.89
C GLY A 58 -6.85 -5.25 -1.87
N SER A 59 -7.05 -4.34 -2.82
CA SER A 59 -6.21 -3.21 -3.25
C SER A 59 -5.76 -2.20 -2.17
N ASP A 60 -5.22 -2.68 -1.06
CA ASP A 60 -4.56 -1.85 -0.06
C ASP A 60 -3.28 -1.33 -0.70
N LEU A 61 -3.20 -0.01 -0.85
CA LEU A 61 -1.96 0.68 -1.16
C LEU A 61 -1.07 0.59 0.07
N VAL A 62 -0.37 -0.54 0.22
CA VAL A 62 0.59 -0.76 1.30
C VAL A 62 1.82 0.10 1.01
N GLN A 63 1.84 1.30 1.59
CA GLN A 63 2.99 2.19 1.52
C GLN A 63 3.95 1.85 2.67
N ASN A 64 5.14 1.36 2.30
CA ASN A 64 6.21 1.06 3.24
C ASN A 64 7.30 2.10 3.12
N ASP A 65 7.60 2.77 4.22
CA ASP A 65 8.77 3.64 4.32
C ASP A 65 9.65 3.16 5.47
N MET A 66 10.94 3.00 5.18
CA MET A 66 11.94 2.60 6.16
C MET A 66 13.11 3.57 6.05
N GLN A 67 13.10 4.57 6.92
CA GLN A 67 14.17 5.55 7.01
C GLN A 67 15.09 5.20 8.16
N LEU A 68 16.37 5.04 7.86
CA LEU A 68 17.37 4.61 8.82
C LEU A 68 18.57 5.54 8.76
N THR A 69 18.48 6.59 9.57
CA THR A 69 19.49 7.65 9.66
C THR A 69 20.27 7.49 10.95
N GLY A 70 21.58 7.45 10.83
CA GLY A 70 22.45 7.49 11.99
C GLY A 70 23.84 7.98 11.60
N THR A 71 24.49 8.62 12.57
CA THR A 71 25.81 9.21 12.42
C THR A 71 26.67 8.73 13.58
N THR A 72 27.88 8.29 13.27
CA THR A 72 28.92 8.06 14.27
C THR A 72 30.00 9.13 14.08
N ALA A 73 29.86 10.29 14.71
CA ALA A 73 30.78 11.42 14.53
C ALA A 73 31.43 11.84 15.85
N ASN A 74 32.65 12.39 15.75
CA ASN A 74 33.47 12.87 16.88
C ASN A 74 33.81 11.79 17.92
N ASN A 75 33.89 10.53 17.50
CA ASN A 75 34.23 9.44 18.39
C ASN A 75 35.75 9.21 18.41
N THR A 76 36.34 9.32 19.61
CA THR A 76 37.75 8.98 19.86
C THR A 76 37.79 7.74 20.76
N ALA A 77 38.47 6.69 20.31
CA ALA A 77 38.69 5.48 21.09
C ALA A 77 40.19 5.28 21.32
N VAL A 78 40.64 5.30 22.57
CA VAL A 78 42.03 5.07 22.98
C VAL A 78 42.06 4.05 24.12
N ASN A 79 43.09 3.19 24.16
CA ASN A 79 43.21 2.08 25.12
C ASN A 79 42.02 1.10 25.14
N LEU A 80 41.48 0.74 23.97
CA LEU A 80 40.39 -0.22 23.90
C LEU A 80 40.87 -1.66 23.71
N ALA A 81 40.42 -2.54 24.60
CA ALA A 81 40.37 -3.97 24.37
C ALA A 81 38.97 -4.32 23.86
N THR A 82 38.84 -4.53 22.55
CA THR A 82 37.60 -4.99 21.92
C THR A 82 37.43 -6.50 22.11
N GLY A 83 36.19 -6.95 22.24
CA GLY A 83 35.87 -8.35 22.51
C GLY A 83 35.79 -9.23 21.26
N ASN A 84 35.47 -10.50 21.46
CA ASN A 84 35.06 -11.40 20.38
C ASN A 84 33.54 -11.47 20.32
N ASN A 85 33.00 -11.25 19.14
CA ASN A 85 31.65 -11.65 18.80
C ASN A 85 31.67 -13.14 18.49
N SER A 86 31.16 -13.99 19.39
CA SER A 86 31.11 -15.44 19.16
C SER A 86 29.66 -15.91 19.18
N ILE A 87 29.27 -16.64 18.14
CA ILE A 87 28.01 -17.36 18.06
C ILE A 87 28.38 -18.84 18.01
N SER A 88 27.96 -19.59 19.02
CA SER A 88 28.32 -21.01 19.15
C SER A 88 27.52 -21.90 18.19
N ALA A 89 28.03 -23.10 17.94
CA ALA A 89 27.32 -24.13 17.19
C ALA A 89 25.98 -24.43 17.88
N GLY A 90 24.89 -24.38 17.11
CA GLY A 90 23.54 -24.58 17.62
C GLY A 90 22.80 -23.32 18.06
N ALA A 91 23.41 -22.12 18.01
CA ALA A 91 22.74 -20.87 18.39
C ALA A 91 21.44 -20.58 17.61
N PHE A 92 21.30 -21.19 16.43
CA PHE A 92 20.11 -21.09 15.58
C PHE A 92 19.47 -22.46 15.30
N SER A 93 19.90 -23.52 15.99
CA SER A 93 19.27 -24.83 15.82
C SER A 93 17.80 -24.76 16.25
N ASN A 94 16.90 -25.30 15.42
CA ASN A 94 15.45 -25.25 15.61
C ASN A 94 14.82 -23.85 15.55
N MET A 95 15.50 -22.84 15.01
CA MET A 95 14.89 -21.52 14.86
C MET A 95 13.93 -21.52 13.67
N SER A 96 12.69 -21.08 13.89
CA SER A 96 11.64 -20.91 12.88
C SER A 96 11.20 -19.45 12.88
N GLY A 97 11.01 -18.86 11.70
CA GLY A 97 10.75 -17.44 11.51
C GLY A 97 11.95 -16.68 10.94
N ILE A 98 12.10 -15.40 11.32
CA ILE A 98 13.13 -14.49 10.77
C ILE A 98 14.16 -14.15 11.86
N PRO A 99 15.25 -14.91 11.98
CA PRO A 99 16.28 -14.63 12.96
C PRO A 99 17.12 -13.43 12.53
N LEU A 100 17.31 -12.47 13.42
CA LEU A 100 18.20 -11.34 13.22
C LEU A 100 19.31 -11.38 14.27
N VAL A 101 20.56 -11.46 13.82
CA VAL A 101 21.71 -11.34 14.72
C VAL A 101 22.67 -10.29 14.22
N ILE A 102 23.00 -9.39 15.14
CA ILE A 102 23.98 -8.34 14.89
C ILE A 102 24.95 -8.36 16.04
N GLN A 103 26.23 -8.46 15.68
CA GLN A 103 27.29 -8.44 16.66
C GLN A 103 28.28 -7.35 16.30
N ASN A 104 28.58 -6.50 17.27
CA ASN A 104 29.70 -5.60 17.16
C ASN A 104 30.51 -5.61 18.45
N SER A 105 31.78 -5.99 18.33
CA SER A 105 32.70 -6.04 19.46
C SER A 105 33.64 -4.83 19.48
N GLY A 106 33.48 -3.92 18.52
CA GLY A 106 34.27 -2.72 18.37
C GLY A 106 33.75 -1.58 19.24
N ALA A 107 34.42 -0.44 19.15
CA ALA A 107 33.86 0.84 19.59
C ALA A 107 33.58 1.72 18.40
N ASN A 108 32.78 2.75 18.65
CA ASN A 108 32.35 3.70 17.62
C ASN A 108 31.53 2.99 16.54
N VAL A 109 30.55 2.20 16.96
CA VAL A 109 29.71 1.46 16.02
C VAL A 109 28.27 1.88 16.15
N LEU A 110 27.75 2.35 15.03
CA LEU A 110 26.35 2.47 14.76
C LEU A 110 25.88 1.19 14.08
N ILE A 111 24.96 0.49 14.74
CA ILE A 111 24.23 -0.62 14.16
C ILE A 111 22.86 -0.10 13.76
N GLN A 112 22.50 -0.31 12.50
CA GLN A 112 21.16 -0.03 12.03
C GLN A 112 20.62 -1.25 11.30
N ASN A 113 19.52 -1.80 11.83
CA ASN A 113 18.77 -2.84 11.17
C ASN A 113 17.28 -2.56 11.30
N ALA A 114 16.57 -2.72 10.20
CA ALA A 114 15.13 -2.64 10.17
C ALA A 114 14.58 -3.67 9.18
N VAL A 115 13.47 -4.33 9.55
CA VAL A 115 12.79 -5.35 8.76
C VAL A 115 11.32 -4.98 8.70
N ILE A 116 10.77 -4.87 7.50
CA ILE A 116 9.33 -4.75 7.27
C ILE A 116 8.82 -6.11 6.80
N LEU A 117 7.82 -6.65 7.50
CA LEU A 117 7.18 -7.92 7.17
C LEU A 117 5.70 -7.68 6.86
N HIS A 118 5.29 -8.05 5.64
CA HIS A 118 3.89 -8.15 5.26
C HIS A 118 3.47 -9.61 5.31
N LEU A 119 2.49 -9.89 6.15
CA LEU A 119 1.94 -11.23 6.30
C LEU A 119 0.45 -11.19 6.00
N GLN A 120 0.05 -11.91 4.96
CA GLN A 120 -1.34 -12.27 4.69
C GLN A 120 -1.49 -13.76 4.96
N MET A 121 -2.34 -14.11 5.91
CA MET A 121 -2.72 -15.49 6.21
C MET A 121 -4.17 -15.68 5.77
N ASN A 122 -4.46 -16.83 5.15
CA ASN A 122 -5.79 -17.17 4.64
C ASN A 122 -6.66 -17.87 5.69
#